data_AF-A0A432FDW9-F1
#
_entry.id   AF-A0A432FDW9-F1
#
_cell.length_a   1.000
_cell.length_b   1.000
_cell.length_c   1.000
_cell.angle_alpha   90.00
_cell.angle_beta   90.00
_cell.angle_gamma   90.00
#
_symmetry.space_group_name_H-M   'P 1'
#
loop_
_entity.id
_entity.type
_entity.pdbx_description
1 polymer ?
#
loop_
_entity_poly.entity_id
_entity_poly.type
_entity_poly.pdbx_seq_one_letter_code
_entity_poly.pdbx_strand_id
1 'polypeptide(L)'
;MNNILKELKDREIFNDITSEKKLLLLKPGTGVYIGFDPTADSLHLGNYIQISILKRFESFGFKPFAVVGGATGMIGDPSGKNKERNLLSAKEIQKNKKAIIKQLKYFGLNVIDNYDFYKNVNILEFLRDIGKLLNVNYMINKDVVKSRLESGISFTEFSYQLIQG
;
A
#
# COMPACT_ATOMS: atom_id res chain seq x y z
N MET A 1 -1.39 -28.87 -9.54
CA MET A 1 -0.59 -27.74 -10.08
C MET A 1 -0.11 -26.90 -8.91
N ASN A 2 1.18 -26.64 -8.80
CA ASN A 2 1.71 -25.73 -7.79
C ASN A 2 1.38 -24.29 -8.22
N ASN A 3 0.64 -23.54 -7.41
CA ASN A 3 0.30 -22.14 -7.68
C ASN A 3 0.60 -21.30 -6.44
N ILE A 4 0.70 -19.98 -6.62
CA ILE A 4 1.09 -19.07 -5.54
C ILE A 4 0.14 -19.16 -4.33
N LEU A 5 -1.17 -19.35 -4.55
CA LEU A 5 -2.12 -19.44 -3.44
C LEU A 5 -1.88 -20.67 -2.58
N LYS A 6 -1.62 -21.82 -3.21
CA LYS A 6 -1.26 -23.05 -2.49
C LYS A 6 0.03 -22.86 -1.71
N GLU A 7 1.06 -22.26 -2.32
CA GLU A 7 2.34 -21.95 -1.65
C GLU A 7 2.15 -21.07 -0.40
N LEU A 8 1.30 -20.04 -0.48
CA LEU A 8 1.02 -19.16 0.66
C LEU A 8 0.25 -19.87 1.78
N LYS A 9 -0.74 -20.73 1.42
CA LYS A 9 -1.52 -21.54 2.36
C LYS A 9 -0.65 -22.59 3.05
N ASP A 10 0.15 -23.34 2.30
CA ASP A 10 1.04 -24.39 2.81
C ASP A 10 2.10 -23.82 3.79
N ARG A 11 2.44 -22.54 3.67
CA ARG A 11 3.39 -21.83 4.54
C ARG A 11 2.73 -21.09 5.70
N GLU A 12 1.41 -21.18 5.84
CA GLU A 12 0.64 -20.51 6.88
C GLU A 12 0.82 -18.97 6.89
N ILE A 13 1.07 -18.38 5.71
CA ILE A 13 1.21 -16.92 5.52
C ILE A 13 0.05 -16.32 4.70
N PHE A 14 -0.96 -17.13 4.41
CA PHE A 14 -2.20 -16.71 3.77
C PHE A 14 -3.19 -16.22 4.84
N ASN A 15 -3.74 -15.02 4.66
CA ASN A 15 -4.80 -14.49 5.52
C ASN A 15 -6.15 -14.43 4.80
N ASP A 16 -6.23 -13.66 3.72
CA ASP A 16 -7.49 -13.45 2.99
C ASP A 16 -7.26 -13.17 1.50
N ILE A 17 -8.30 -13.32 0.69
CA ILE A 17 -8.32 -13.03 -0.75
C ILE A 17 -9.70 -12.61 -1.21
N THR A 18 -9.76 -11.59 -2.07
CA THR A 18 -11.03 -11.10 -2.63
C THR A 18 -11.71 -12.11 -3.57
N SER A 19 -10.93 -12.88 -4.33
CA SER A 19 -11.44 -13.96 -5.18
C SER A 19 -10.34 -14.93 -5.59
N GLU A 20 -10.40 -16.16 -5.07
CA GLU A 20 -9.51 -17.26 -5.48
C GLU A 20 -9.61 -17.54 -6.98
N LYS A 21 -10.83 -17.57 -7.53
CA LYS A 21 -11.05 -17.79 -8.97
C LYS A 21 -10.34 -16.75 -9.84
N LYS A 22 -10.41 -15.46 -9.50
CA LYS A 22 -9.76 -14.40 -10.31
C LYS A 22 -8.23 -14.52 -10.27
N LEU A 23 -7.65 -14.82 -9.10
CA LEU A 23 -6.21 -15.02 -8.96
C LEU A 23 -5.72 -16.17 -9.84
N LEU A 24 -6.44 -17.29 -9.86
CA LEU A 24 -6.07 -18.47 -10.65
C LEU A 24 -6.20 -18.26 -12.16
N LEU A 25 -6.92 -17.24 -12.61
CA LEU A 25 -7.05 -16.87 -14.03
C LEU A 25 -5.98 -15.88 -14.50
N LEU A 26 -5.14 -15.36 -13.60
CA LEU A 26 -4.06 -14.43 -13.98
C LEU A 26 -2.99 -15.14 -14.81
N LYS A 27 -2.51 -14.44 -15.84
CA LYS A 27 -1.49 -14.96 -16.75
C LYS A 27 -0.08 -14.67 -16.21
N PRO A 28 0.93 -15.50 -16.54
CA PRO A 28 2.33 -15.14 -16.33
C PRO A 28 2.64 -13.75 -16.91
N GLY A 29 3.48 -12.98 -16.21
CA GLY A 29 3.79 -11.58 -16.52
C GLY A 29 2.81 -10.56 -15.93
N THR A 30 1.69 -11.00 -15.33
CA THR A 30 0.78 -10.08 -14.62
C THR A 30 1.53 -9.35 -13.51
N GLY A 31 1.35 -8.02 -13.46
CA GLY A 31 1.93 -7.18 -12.43
C GLY A 31 1.27 -7.40 -11.08
N VAL A 32 2.06 -7.55 -10.03
CA VAL A 32 1.60 -7.56 -8.64
C VAL A 32 2.39 -6.54 -7.84
N TYR A 33 1.79 -5.94 -6.83
CA TYR A 33 2.47 -4.92 -6.04
C TYR A 33 2.20 -5.04 -4.55
N ILE A 34 3.16 -4.53 -3.76
CA ILE A 34 2.98 -4.29 -2.32
C ILE A 34 3.51 -2.88 -2.01
N GLY A 35 2.76 -2.15 -1.18
CA GLY A 35 3.11 -0.80 -0.72
C GLY A 35 4.06 -0.79 0.48
N PHE A 36 5.00 0.15 0.48
CA PHE A 36 5.95 0.41 1.56
C PHE A 36 5.96 1.90 1.88
N ASP A 37 5.32 2.28 3.00
CA ASP A 37 5.29 3.68 3.44
C ASP A 37 6.60 4.08 4.15
N PRO A 38 7.16 5.27 3.84
CA PRO A 38 8.43 5.74 4.39
C PRO A 38 8.32 6.34 5.80
N THR A 39 7.79 5.57 6.75
CA THR A 39 7.58 6.01 8.15
C THR A 39 8.88 6.08 8.97
N ALA A 40 9.94 5.41 8.52
CA ALA A 40 11.28 5.43 9.12
C ALA A 40 12.35 5.33 8.03
N ASP A 41 13.62 5.58 8.37
CA ASP A 41 14.75 5.50 7.43
C ASP A 41 15.27 4.07 7.20
N SER A 42 14.64 3.06 7.79
CA SER A 42 14.90 1.67 7.49
C SER A 42 13.66 0.80 7.54
N LEU A 43 13.59 -0.19 6.66
CA LEU A 43 12.68 -1.32 6.83
C LEU A 43 13.14 -2.17 8.01
N HIS A 44 12.18 -2.88 8.61
CA HIS A 44 12.43 -3.82 9.70
C HIS A 44 11.92 -5.22 9.34
N LEU A 45 12.10 -6.20 10.24
CA LEU A 45 11.72 -7.59 10.01
C LEU A 45 10.26 -7.77 9.54
N GLY A 46 9.32 -6.97 10.07
CA GLY A 46 7.92 -6.98 9.61
C GLY A 46 7.74 -6.74 8.10
N ASN A 47 8.58 -5.91 7.47
CA ASN A 47 8.53 -5.66 6.03
C ASN A 47 9.17 -6.80 5.21
N TYR A 48 10.00 -7.63 5.83
CA TYR A 48 10.65 -8.74 5.15
C TYR A 48 9.64 -9.79 4.67
N ILE A 49 8.55 -10.00 5.41
CA ILE A 49 7.45 -10.88 4.98
C ILE A 49 6.88 -10.41 3.64
N GLN A 50 6.63 -9.10 3.48
CA GLN A 50 6.15 -8.50 2.23
C GLN A 50 7.15 -8.67 1.08
N ILE A 51 8.43 -8.41 1.33
CA ILE A 51 9.52 -8.61 0.35
C ILE A 51 9.57 -10.07 -0.10
N SER A 52 9.49 -11.01 0.86
CA SER A 52 9.49 -12.45 0.61
C SER A 52 8.29 -12.87 -0.25
N ILE A 53 7.10 -12.32 0.03
CA ILE A 53 5.90 -12.56 -0.77
C ILE A 53 6.10 -12.08 -2.21
N LEU A 54 6.60 -10.86 -2.44
CA LEU A 54 6.88 -10.37 -3.81
C LEU A 54 7.83 -11.28 -4.58
N LYS A 55 8.89 -11.76 -3.93
CA LYS A 55 9.84 -12.73 -4.52
C LYS A 55 9.20 -14.07 -4.84
N ARG A 56 8.26 -14.53 -4.01
CA ARG A 56 7.49 -15.75 -4.32
C ARG A 56 6.64 -15.54 -5.56
N PHE A 57 5.89 -14.44 -5.63
CA PHE A 57 5.13 -14.12 -6.84
C PHE A 57 6.02 -14.11 -8.10
N GLU A 58 7.23 -13.54 -8.01
CA GLU A 58 8.23 -13.60 -9.09
C GLU A 58 8.58 -15.04 -9.49
N SER A 59 8.83 -15.93 -8.53
CA SER A 59 9.12 -17.35 -8.81
C SER A 59 7.96 -18.12 -9.45
N PHE A 60 6.73 -17.62 -9.29
CA PHE A 60 5.53 -18.14 -9.96
C PHE A 60 5.22 -17.41 -11.29
N GLY A 61 6.16 -16.60 -11.79
CA GLY A 61 6.08 -15.95 -13.10
C GLY A 61 5.32 -14.63 -13.12
N PHE A 62 5.00 -14.03 -11.97
CA PHE A 62 4.43 -12.68 -11.90
C PHE A 62 5.52 -11.61 -11.99
N LYS A 63 5.12 -10.37 -12.28
CA LYS A 63 6.02 -9.22 -12.30
C LYS A 63 5.85 -8.39 -11.01
N PRO A 64 6.74 -8.51 -10.01
CA PRO A 64 6.59 -7.80 -8.75
C PRO A 64 6.97 -6.31 -8.86
N PHE A 65 6.23 -5.46 -8.15
CA PHE A 65 6.53 -4.06 -7.96
C PHE A 65 6.45 -3.70 -6.47
N ALA A 66 7.52 -3.14 -5.93
CA ALA A 66 7.49 -2.50 -4.62
C ALA A 66 7.09 -1.03 -4.83
N VAL A 67 5.94 -0.63 -4.27
CA VAL A 67 5.44 0.75 -4.39
C VAL A 67 5.82 1.50 -3.14
N VAL A 68 6.72 2.47 -3.26
CA VAL A 68 7.05 3.34 -2.14
C VAL A 68 6.03 4.45 -2.03
N GLY A 69 5.56 4.66 -0.81
CA GLY A 69 4.48 5.59 -0.47
C GLY A 69 4.93 7.04 -0.35
N GLY A 70 5.45 7.65 -1.42
CA GLY A 70 5.86 9.07 -1.37
C GLY A 70 4.69 10.03 -1.14
N ALA A 71 3.50 9.76 -1.71
CA ALA A 71 2.28 10.51 -1.46
C ALA A 71 1.54 10.01 -0.21
N THR A 72 1.35 8.69 -0.06
CA THR A 72 0.65 8.09 1.09
C THR A 72 1.35 8.39 2.42
N GLY A 73 2.69 8.42 2.43
CA GLY A 73 3.50 8.80 3.58
C GLY A 73 3.32 10.26 4.03
N MET A 74 2.84 11.16 3.16
CA MET A 74 2.53 12.55 3.51
C MET A 74 1.16 12.70 4.21
N ILE A 75 0.30 11.69 4.09
CA ILE A 75 -1.05 11.68 4.69
C ILE A 75 -1.06 10.84 5.96
N GLY A 76 -0.47 9.65 5.90
CA GLY A 76 -0.46 8.69 7.00
C GLY A 76 -1.67 7.76 7.01
N ASP A 77 -1.39 6.45 7.09
CA ASP A 77 -2.40 5.40 7.18
C ASP A 77 -3.03 5.31 8.59
N PRO A 78 -4.36 5.49 8.75
CA PRO A 78 -5.06 5.33 10.03
C PRO A 78 -5.22 3.86 10.48
N SER A 79 -4.92 2.88 9.62
CA SER A 79 -5.13 1.45 9.89
C SER A 79 -4.35 0.98 11.14
N GLY A 80 -5.08 0.37 12.07
CA GLY A 80 -4.52 -0.27 13.27
C GLY A 80 -3.99 0.68 14.35
N LYS A 81 -4.36 1.98 14.32
CA LYS A 81 -3.92 2.96 15.33
C LYS A 81 -5.07 3.75 15.93
N ASN A 82 -5.01 3.97 17.24
CA ASN A 82 -6.03 4.69 18.01
C ASN A 82 -5.81 6.21 18.09
N LYS A 83 -4.71 6.73 17.53
CA LYS A 83 -4.35 8.16 17.56
C LYS A 83 -3.88 8.61 16.18
N GLU A 84 -4.07 9.89 15.91
CA GLU A 84 -3.64 10.54 14.66
C GLU A 84 -2.11 10.45 14.51
N ARG A 85 -1.64 10.23 13.29
CA ARG A 85 -0.20 10.17 13.03
C ARG A 85 0.43 11.57 13.09
N ASN A 86 1.60 11.65 13.71
CA ASN A 86 2.48 12.79 13.50
C ASN A 86 2.96 12.76 12.05
N LEU A 87 2.58 13.78 11.28
CA LEU A 87 3.01 13.94 9.90
C LEU A 87 4.51 14.25 9.86
N LEU A 88 5.26 13.43 9.12
CA LEU A 88 6.67 13.68 8.88
C LEU A 88 6.83 14.88 7.94
N SER A 89 7.91 15.64 8.11
CA SER A 89 8.22 16.70 7.16
C SER A 89 8.55 16.12 5.78
N ALA A 90 8.32 16.89 4.72
CA ALA A 90 8.67 16.47 3.36
C ALA A 90 10.16 16.08 3.22
N LYS A 91 11.05 16.73 3.98
CA LYS A 91 12.48 16.40 4.03
C LYS A 91 12.73 15.02 4.64
N GLU A 92 12.07 14.70 5.74
CA GLU A 92 12.16 13.39 6.39
C GLU A 92 11.58 12.28 5.51
N ILE A 93 10.40 12.50 4.91
CA ILE A 93 9.80 11.56 3.96
C ILE A 93 10.76 11.28 2.81
N GLN A 94 11.38 12.33 2.25
CA GLN A 94 12.34 12.16 1.16
C GLN A 94 13.61 11.41 1.60
N LYS A 95 14.12 11.65 2.82
CA LYS A 95 15.24 10.89 3.40
C LYS A 95 14.87 9.41 3.55
N ASN A 96 13.74 9.13 4.21
CA ASN A 96 13.25 7.79 4.49
C ASN A 96 13.00 7.01 3.20
N LYS A 97 12.32 7.64 2.24
CA LYS A 97 12.06 7.09 0.91
C LYS A 97 13.34 6.65 0.21
N LYS A 98 14.37 7.51 0.15
CA LYS A 98 15.65 7.16 -0.48
C LYS A 98 16.29 5.92 0.16
N ALA A 99 16.24 5.84 1.49
CA ALA A 99 16.79 4.71 2.23
C ALA A 99 16.03 3.41 1.95
N ILE A 100 14.69 3.45 1.98
CA ILE A 100 13.82 2.30 1.69
C ILE A 100 13.98 1.83 0.24
N ILE A 101 14.02 2.75 -0.74
CA ILE A 101 14.26 2.41 -2.14
C ILE A 101 15.59 1.65 -2.29
N LYS A 102 16.65 2.09 -1.61
CA LYS A 102 17.95 1.41 -1.63
C LYS A 102 17.85 -0.02 -1.09
N GLN A 103 17.12 -0.23 0.00
CA GLN A 103 16.92 -1.54 0.60
C GLN A 103 16.08 -2.47 -0.29
N LEU A 104 14.99 -1.98 -0.85
CA LEU A 104 14.14 -2.77 -1.77
C LEU A 104 14.89 -3.17 -3.04
N LYS A 105 15.69 -2.25 -3.60
CA LYS A 105 16.56 -2.53 -4.74
C LYS A 105 17.67 -3.54 -4.42
N TYR A 106 18.20 -3.51 -3.19
CA TYR A 106 19.16 -4.54 -2.74
C TYR A 106 18.55 -5.95 -2.78
N PHE A 107 17.25 -6.08 -2.50
CA PHE A 107 16.53 -7.34 -2.69
C PHE A 107 16.22 -7.68 -4.15
N GLY A 108 16.56 -6.83 -5.12
CA GLY A 108 16.30 -7.04 -6.55
C GLY A 108 14.88 -6.69 -6.99
N LEU A 109 14.09 -6.01 -6.16
CA LEU A 109 12.72 -5.63 -6.51
C LEU A 109 12.70 -4.41 -7.44
N ASN A 110 11.76 -4.40 -8.39
CA ASN A 110 11.45 -3.20 -9.15
C ASN A 110 10.67 -2.22 -8.27
N VAL A 111 11.16 -0.99 -8.13
CA VAL A 111 10.61 0.00 -7.20
C VAL A 111 10.02 1.18 -7.94
N ILE A 112 8.77 1.54 -7.63
CA ILE A 112 8.08 2.73 -8.15
C ILE A 112 7.59 3.59 -6.98
N ASP A 113 7.33 4.88 -7.23
CA ASP A 113 6.89 5.84 -6.21
C ASP A 113 5.48 6.34 -6.53
N ASN A 114 4.52 6.16 -5.62
CA ASN A 114 3.16 6.64 -5.84
C ASN A 114 3.05 8.17 -5.86
N TYR A 115 4.08 8.88 -5.39
CA TYR A 115 4.17 10.33 -5.57
C TYR A 115 4.06 10.74 -7.04
N ASP A 116 4.64 9.95 -7.95
CA ASP A 116 4.61 10.25 -9.38
C ASP A 116 3.20 10.18 -9.99
N PHE A 117 2.25 9.49 -9.33
CA PHE A 117 0.86 9.39 -9.79
C PHE A 117 0.08 10.66 -9.46
N TYR A 118 0.39 11.28 -8.31
CA TYR A 118 -0.42 12.36 -7.72
C TYR A 118 0.20 13.74 -7.83
N LYS A 119 1.52 13.86 -8.05
CA LYS A 119 2.26 15.14 -7.99
C LYS A 119 1.74 16.26 -8.90
N ASN A 120 1.03 15.91 -9.98
CA ASN A 120 0.47 16.86 -10.94
C ASN A 120 -1.06 16.96 -10.88
N VAL A 121 -1.71 16.21 -9.99
CA VAL A 121 -3.17 16.23 -9.83
C VAL A 121 -3.53 17.37 -8.90
N ASN A 122 -4.32 18.33 -9.40
CA ASN A 122 -4.81 19.41 -8.53
C ASN A 122 -6.06 18.98 -7.75
N ILE A 123 -6.43 19.77 -6.73
CA ILE A 123 -7.56 19.42 -5.85
C ILE A 123 -8.90 19.32 -6.59
N LEU A 124 -9.13 20.12 -7.63
CA LEU A 124 -10.38 20.07 -8.40
C LEU A 124 -10.44 18.80 -9.25
N GLU A 125 -9.34 18.44 -9.92
CA GLU A 125 -9.20 17.19 -10.65
C GLU A 125 -9.38 15.99 -9.73
N PHE A 126 -8.74 16.01 -8.56
CA PHE A 126 -8.87 14.95 -7.56
C PHE A 126 -10.33 14.74 -7.15
N LEU A 127 -11.04 15.82 -6.75
CA LEU A 127 -12.43 15.73 -6.33
C LEU A 127 -13.35 15.27 -7.46
N ARG A 128 -13.13 15.76 -8.69
CA ARG A 128 -13.98 15.46 -9.85
C ARG A 128 -13.77 14.06 -10.39
N ASP A 129 -12.53 13.59 -10.45
CA ASP A 129 -12.19 12.36 -11.16
C ASP A 129 -12.06 11.17 -10.21
N ILE A 130 -11.57 11.38 -8.98
CA ILE A 130 -11.42 10.34 -7.94
C ILE A 130 -12.55 10.44 -6.90
N GLY A 131 -12.79 11.64 -6.36
CA GLY A 131 -13.75 11.86 -5.26
C GLY A 131 -15.18 11.41 -5.58
N LYS A 132 -15.62 11.54 -6.84
CA LYS A 132 -16.96 11.10 -7.27
C LYS A 132 -17.17 9.58 -7.29
N LEU A 133 -16.10 8.79 -7.28
CA LEU A 133 -16.18 7.33 -7.45
C LEU A 133 -16.62 6.61 -6.17
N LEU A 134 -16.56 7.30 -5.02
CA LEU A 134 -16.80 6.71 -3.72
C LEU A 134 -17.83 7.52 -2.94
N ASN A 135 -18.78 6.80 -2.34
CA ASN A 135 -19.80 7.39 -1.49
C ASN A 135 -19.29 7.52 -0.05
N VAL A 136 -19.60 8.64 0.60
CA VAL A 136 -19.20 8.89 2.00
C VAL A 136 -19.69 7.79 2.94
N ASN A 137 -20.93 7.30 2.77
CA ASN A 137 -21.49 6.22 3.59
C ASN A 137 -20.68 4.92 3.43
N TYR A 138 -20.11 4.67 2.26
CA TYR A 138 -19.23 3.53 2.06
C TYR A 138 -17.90 3.72 2.81
N MET A 139 -17.31 4.92 2.75
CA MET A 139 -16.03 5.23 3.40
C MET A 139 -16.12 5.15 4.93
N ILE A 140 -17.17 5.71 5.53
CA ILE A 140 -17.36 5.71 7.00
C ILE A 140 -17.60 4.31 7.57
N ASN A 141 -18.13 3.39 6.77
CA ASN A 141 -18.43 2.02 7.20
C ASN A 141 -17.21 1.09 7.12
N LYS A 142 -16.08 1.52 6.54
CA LYS A 142 -14.83 0.74 6.63
C LYS A 142 -14.35 0.71 8.08
N ASP A 143 -13.94 -0.47 8.55
CA ASP A 143 -13.55 -0.72 9.95
C ASP A 143 -12.50 0.27 10.48
N VAL A 144 -11.55 0.66 9.62
CA VAL A 144 -10.49 1.62 9.95
C VAL A 144 -11.03 3.00 10.29
N VAL A 145 -12.07 3.47 9.61
CA VAL A 145 -12.70 4.78 9.89
C VAL A 145 -13.74 4.64 10.99
N LYS A 146 -14.54 3.58 10.97
CA LYS A 146 -15.56 3.30 11.98
C LYS A 146 -14.99 3.25 13.39
N SER A 147 -13.82 2.65 13.58
CA SER A 147 -13.15 2.58 14.88
C SER A 147 -12.64 3.94 15.39
N ARG A 148 -12.49 4.95 14.52
CA ARG A 148 -11.94 6.27 14.84
C ARG A 148 -12.97 7.39 14.81
N LEU A 149 -14.16 7.13 14.26
CA LEU A 149 -15.23 8.12 14.06
C LEU A 149 -15.62 8.84 15.35
N GLU A 150 -15.80 8.12 16.45
CA GLU A 150 -16.15 8.71 17.75
C GLU A 150 -14.97 9.45 18.40
N SER A 151 -13.75 8.92 18.23
CA SER A 151 -12.53 9.53 18.79
C SER A 151 -12.02 10.75 18.01
N GLY A 152 -12.59 11.00 16.83
CA GLY A 152 -12.12 11.99 15.86
C GLY A 152 -11.13 11.40 14.85
N ILE A 153 -11.38 11.71 13.58
CA ILE A 153 -10.49 11.44 12.45
C ILE A 153 -10.40 12.71 11.60
N SER A 154 -9.19 13.11 11.23
CA SER A 154 -9.02 14.30 10.38
C SER A 154 -9.43 14.01 8.95
N PHE A 155 -9.80 15.05 8.20
CA PHE A 155 -10.12 14.91 6.77
C PHE A 155 -8.93 14.36 5.97
N THR A 156 -7.70 14.67 6.41
CA THR A 156 -6.46 14.12 5.86
C THR A 156 -6.42 12.60 6.00
N GLU A 157 -6.53 12.06 7.22
CA GLU A 157 -6.54 10.61 7.46
C GLU A 157 -7.75 9.92 6.79
N PHE A 158 -8.93 10.56 6.80
CA PHE A 158 -10.12 10.04 6.12
C PHE A 158 -9.91 9.90 4.60
N SER A 159 -9.24 10.88 3.99
CA SER A 159 -8.97 10.91 2.55
C SER A 159 -7.87 9.94 2.12
N TYR A 160 -7.11 9.35 3.06
CA TYR A 160 -6.08 8.34 2.77
C TYR A 160 -6.64 7.18 1.94
N GLN A 161 -7.89 6.78 2.20
CA GLN A 161 -8.57 5.70 1.48
C GLN A 161 -8.76 5.98 -0.01
N LEU A 162 -8.79 7.25 -0.41
CA LEU A 162 -8.94 7.69 -1.80
C LEU A 162 -7.61 7.66 -2.56
N ILE A 163 -6.47 7.68 -1.85
CA ILE A 163 -5.12 7.71 -2.43
C ILE A 163 -4.53 6.30 -2.52
N GLN A 164 -4.88 5.42 -1.57
CA GLN A 164 -4.47 4.01 -1.63
C GLN A 164 -5.39 3.15 -2.52
N GLY A 165 -6.64 3.58 -2.72
CA GLY A 165 -7.72 2.84 -3.37
C GLY A 165 -7.51 2.51 -4.84
#